data_AF-A0A7X6TD98-F1
#
_entry.id   AF-A0A7X6TD98-F1
#
_cell.length_a   1.000
_cell.length_b   1.000
_cell.length_c   1.000
_cell.angle_alpha   90.00
_cell.angle_beta   90.00
_cell.angle_gamma   90.00
#
_symmetry.space_group_name_H-M   'P 1'
#
loop_
_entity.id
_entity.type
_entity.pdbx_description
1 polymer ?
#
loop_
_entity_poly.entity_id
_entity_poly.type
_entity_poly.pdbx_seq_one_letter_code
_entity_poly.pdbx_strand_id
1 'polypeptide(L)'
;MRSIFIYTFLFLFSLTAIAQKAERKHIREGNNLFEEEKFTEAEIEYRKALEVDRQSPEGIFNLGNSLFKQEKPKEAIEQYQQITGTGKDSVRLSSAWHNTGNAYMQAQDFGKAIEAYKQALIHNYKDDQTRYNLAVAQAMLKKQQQQQ
;
A
#
# COMPACT_ATOMS: atom_id res chain seq x y z
N MET A 1 35.56 -15.65 -22.72
CA MET A 1 34.07 -15.58 -22.64
C MET A 1 33.58 -15.67 -21.19
N ARG A 2 33.95 -16.69 -20.41
CA ARG A 2 33.51 -16.86 -19.00
C ARG A 2 33.79 -15.63 -18.10
N SER A 3 34.94 -15.00 -18.24
CA SER A 3 35.32 -13.81 -17.45
C SER A 3 34.51 -12.56 -17.83
N ILE A 4 34.16 -12.38 -19.10
CA ILE A 4 33.34 -11.25 -19.58
C ILE A 4 31.93 -11.34 -18.98
N PHE A 5 31.34 -12.55 -18.94
CA PHE A 5 30.05 -12.78 -18.27
C PHE A 5 30.10 -12.50 -16.76
N ILE A 6 31.22 -12.79 -16.09
CA ILE A 6 31.40 -12.49 -14.67
C ILE A 6 31.48 -10.97 -14.44
N TYR A 7 32.22 -10.22 -15.28
CA TYR A 7 32.32 -8.77 -15.13
C TYR A 7 31.03 -8.04 -15.51
N THR A 8 30.30 -8.48 -16.55
CA THR A 8 29.00 -7.91 -16.88
C THR A 8 27.95 -8.24 -15.81
N PHE A 9 27.98 -9.45 -15.24
CA PHE A 9 27.11 -9.81 -14.12
C PHE A 9 27.42 -9.00 -12.85
N LEU A 10 28.70 -8.83 -12.50
CA LEU A 10 29.12 -7.99 -11.36
C LEU A 10 28.78 -6.51 -11.57
N PHE A 11 28.92 -6.00 -12.80
CA PHE A 11 28.56 -4.63 -13.14
C PHE A 11 27.05 -4.40 -13.05
N LEU A 12 26.23 -5.30 -13.62
CA LEU A 12 24.77 -5.26 -13.52
C LEU A 12 24.29 -5.40 -12.07
N PHE A 13 24.94 -6.26 -11.27
CA PHE A 13 24.63 -6.42 -9.84
C PHE A 13 24.98 -5.17 -9.03
N SER A 14 26.06 -4.46 -9.37
CA SER A 14 26.42 -3.21 -8.69
C SER A 14 25.43 -2.08 -8.98
N LEU A 15 24.91 -2.00 -10.20
CA LEU A 15 23.87 -1.03 -10.59
C LEU A 15 22.55 -1.27 -9.87
N THR A 16 22.12 -2.53 -9.72
CA THR A 16 20.90 -2.87 -8.96
C THR A 16 21.06 -2.58 -7.47
N ALA A 17 22.24 -2.81 -6.89
CA ALA A 17 22.51 -2.50 -5.48
C ALA A 17 22.50 -0.99 -5.20
N ILE A 18 23.04 -0.15 -6.10
CA ILE A 18 23.01 1.31 -5.96
C ILE A 18 21.57 1.84 -6.09
N ALA A 19 20.82 1.35 -7.08
CA ALA A 19 19.41 1.72 -7.25
C ALA A 19 18.58 1.32 -6.02
N GLN A 20 18.77 0.11 -5.50
CA GLN A 20 18.08 -0.34 -4.28
C GLN A 20 18.43 0.51 -3.05
N LYS A 21 19.66 1.00 -2.95
CA LYS A 21 20.05 1.91 -1.85
C LYS A 21 19.38 3.28 -1.98
N ALA A 22 19.19 3.78 -3.21
CA ALA A 22 18.52 5.05 -3.46
C ALA A 22 17.01 4.97 -3.14
N GLU A 23 16.34 3.90 -3.55
CA GLU A 23 14.93 3.65 -3.24
C GLU A 23 14.70 3.60 -1.71
N ARG A 24 15.47 2.78 -0.98
CA ARG A 24 15.35 2.67 0.48
C ARG A 24 15.59 3.99 1.21
N LYS A 25 16.45 4.86 0.67
CA LYS A 25 16.69 6.19 1.24
C LYS A 25 15.40 7.03 1.18
N HIS A 26 14.75 7.06 0.02
CA HIS A 26 13.50 7.79 -0.17
C HIS A 26 12.36 7.20 0.67
N ILE A 27 12.26 5.88 0.77
CA ILE A 27 11.28 5.24 1.68
C ILE A 27 11.51 5.67 3.13
N ARG A 28 12.76 5.61 3.62
CA ARG A 28 13.05 5.99 5.01
C ARG A 28 12.73 7.45 5.29
N GLU A 29 13.08 8.35 4.38
CA GLU A 29 12.75 9.77 4.51
C GLU A 29 11.23 9.98 4.53
N GLY A 30 10.51 9.33 3.60
CA GLY A 30 9.06 9.34 3.57
C GLY A 30 8.43 8.83 4.87
N ASN A 31 8.98 7.76 5.45
CA ASN A 31 8.50 7.19 6.73
C ASN A 31 8.67 8.21 7.86
N ASN A 32 9.83 8.86 7.96
CA ASN A 32 10.07 9.90 8.96
C ASN A 32 9.08 11.06 8.82
N LEU A 33 8.87 11.55 7.58
CA LEU A 33 7.91 12.61 7.29
C LEU A 33 6.47 12.19 7.62
N PHE A 34 6.12 10.94 7.36
CA PHE A 34 4.80 10.38 7.70
C PHE A 34 4.59 10.32 9.21
N GLU A 35 5.60 9.93 9.98
CA GLU A 35 5.57 9.94 11.45
C GLU A 35 5.45 11.37 12.02
N GLU A 36 6.01 12.36 11.33
CA GLU A 36 5.83 13.79 11.62
C GLU A 36 4.50 14.36 11.10
N GLU A 37 3.60 13.52 10.57
CA GLU A 37 2.31 13.89 9.96
C GLU A 37 2.41 14.81 8.73
N LYS A 38 3.60 14.95 8.14
CA LYS A 38 3.87 15.70 6.90
C LYS A 38 3.54 14.85 5.67
N PHE A 39 2.27 14.54 5.50
CA PHE A 39 1.81 13.53 4.53
C PHE A 39 2.06 13.91 3.07
N THR A 40 2.04 15.20 2.73
CA THR A 40 2.32 15.66 1.36
C THR A 40 3.79 15.50 1.01
N GLU A 41 4.69 15.82 1.93
CA GLU A 41 6.13 15.63 1.77
C GLU A 41 6.49 14.14 1.77
N ALA A 42 5.85 13.34 2.62
CA ALA A 42 5.99 11.90 2.61
C ALA A 42 5.59 11.30 1.25
N GLU A 43 4.45 11.74 0.69
CA GLU A 43 4.03 11.37 -0.68
C GLU A 43 5.11 11.66 -1.72
N ILE A 44 5.74 12.85 -1.67
CA ILE A 44 6.81 13.22 -2.60
C ILE A 44 7.98 12.23 -2.51
N GLU A 45 8.42 11.89 -1.30
CA GLU A 45 9.52 10.94 -1.12
C GLU A 45 9.14 9.52 -1.56
N TYR A 46 7.93 9.04 -1.28
CA TYR A 46 7.48 7.74 -1.79
C TYR A 46 7.37 7.72 -3.31
N ARG A 47 6.96 8.82 -3.96
CA ARG A 47 6.98 8.91 -5.43
C ARG A 47 8.40 8.83 -5.98
N LYS A 48 9.37 9.51 -5.37
CA LYS A 48 10.80 9.39 -5.74
C LYS A 48 11.32 7.95 -5.56
N ALA A 49 10.89 7.26 -4.49
CA ALA A 49 11.22 5.84 -4.31
C ALA A 49 10.68 4.99 -5.48
N LEU A 50 9.44 5.25 -5.92
CA LEU A 50 8.82 4.55 -7.04
C LEU A 50 9.35 4.95 -8.43
N GLU A 51 9.98 6.11 -8.57
CA GLU A 51 10.75 6.45 -9.78
C GLU A 51 11.97 5.53 -9.93
N VAL A 52 12.57 5.12 -8.81
CA VAL A 52 13.73 4.21 -8.76
C VAL A 52 13.30 2.74 -8.89
N ASP A 53 12.30 2.31 -8.12
CA ASP A 53 11.69 0.98 -8.22
C ASP A 53 10.15 1.08 -8.26
N ARG A 54 9.60 1.04 -9.47
CA ARG A 54 8.16 1.14 -9.72
C ARG A 54 7.34 0.00 -9.12
N GLN A 55 7.98 -1.11 -8.74
CA GLN A 55 7.31 -2.28 -8.18
C GLN A 55 7.64 -2.47 -6.69
N SER A 56 8.29 -1.50 -6.04
CA SER A 56 8.56 -1.55 -4.61
C SER A 56 7.24 -1.65 -3.84
N PRO A 57 6.91 -2.80 -3.22
CA PRO A 57 5.62 -2.92 -2.59
C PRO A 57 5.56 -2.16 -1.26
N GLU A 58 6.71 -1.78 -0.68
CA GLU A 58 6.76 -0.86 0.47
C GLU A 58 6.49 0.59 0.03
N GLY A 59 7.14 1.05 -1.05
CA GLY A 59 6.89 2.38 -1.61
C GLY A 59 5.43 2.58 -2.04
N ILE A 60 4.84 1.58 -2.71
CA ILE A 60 3.43 1.59 -3.12
C ILE A 60 2.52 1.65 -1.88
N PHE A 61 2.77 0.81 -0.87
CA PHE A 61 1.96 0.75 0.34
C PHE A 61 1.99 2.07 1.10
N ASN A 62 3.17 2.64 1.29
CA ASN A 62 3.35 3.86 2.07
C ASN A 62 2.85 5.11 1.33
N LEU A 63 2.95 5.15 -0.01
CA LEU A 63 2.28 6.15 -0.83
C LEU A 63 0.75 6.09 -0.63
N GLY A 64 0.18 4.88 -0.69
CA GLY A 64 -1.25 4.68 -0.41
C GLY A 64 -1.66 5.20 0.98
N ASN A 65 -0.86 4.91 2.01
CA ASN A 65 -1.12 5.39 3.37
C ASN A 65 -1.09 6.92 3.45
N SER A 66 -0.13 7.56 2.77
CA SER A 66 0.01 9.02 2.74
C SER A 66 -1.18 9.69 2.05
N LEU A 67 -1.61 9.14 0.92
CA LEU A 67 -2.78 9.62 0.18
C LEU A 67 -4.06 9.47 1.00
N PHE A 68 -4.21 8.35 1.71
CA PHE A 68 -5.35 8.13 2.60
C PHE A 68 -5.39 9.16 3.73
N LYS A 69 -4.24 9.45 4.36
CA LYS A 69 -4.13 10.49 5.40
C LYS A 69 -4.38 11.90 4.88
N GLN A 70 -4.14 12.17 3.60
CA GLN A 70 -4.48 13.43 2.93
C GLN A 70 -5.95 13.51 2.48
N GLU A 71 -6.81 12.57 2.90
CA GLU A 71 -8.22 12.48 2.48
C GLU A 71 -8.41 12.29 0.97
N LYS A 72 -7.46 11.59 0.33
CA LYS A 72 -7.52 11.21 -1.09
C LYS A 72 -7.79 9.70 -1.24
N PRO A 73 -8.96 9.19 -0.81
CA PRO A 73 -9.21 7.74 -0.74
C PRO A 73 -9.17 7.05 -2.11
N LYS A 74 -9.57 7.73 -3.20
CA LYS A 74 -9.56 7.14 -4.55
C LYS A 74 -8.13 6.84 -5.01
N GLU A 75 -7.22 7.79 -4.86
CA GLU A 75 -5.81 7.65 -5.22
C GLU A 75 -5.12 6.61 -4.32
N ALA A 76 -5.47 6.57 -3.03
CA ALA A 76 -4.97 5.55 -2.12
C ALA A 76 -5.38 4.13 -2.56
N ILE A 77 -6.63 3.94 -2.98
CA ILE A 77 -7.14 2.65 -3.49
C ILE A 77 -6.33 2.20 -4.71
N GLU A 78 -6.03 3.11 -5.65
CA GLU A 78 -5.22 2.79 -6.84
C GLU A 78 -3.82 2.28 -6.46
N GLN A 79 -3.21 2.83 -5.41
CA GLN A 79 -1.92 2.32 -4.93
C GLN A 79 -2.07 0.94 -4.27
N TYR A 80 -3.03 0.75 -3.37
CA TYR A 80 -3.20 -0.56 -2.72
C TYR A 80 -3.54 -1.68 -3.71
N GLN A 81 -4.30 -1.39 -4.78
CA GLN A 81 -4.62 -2.35 -5.83
C GLN A 81 -3.40 -2.87 -6.59
N GLN A 82 -2.32 -2.09 -6.67
CA GLN A 82 -1.07 -2.58 -7.28
C GLN A 82 -0.44 -3.69 -6.42
N ILE A 83 -0.59 -3.65 -5.10
CA ILE A 83 -0.08 -4.71 -4.21
C ILE A 83 -0.91 -5.98 -4.39
N THR A 84 -2.24 -5.85 -4.43
CA THR A 84 -3.14 -6.99 -4.50
C THR A 84 -2.99 -7.79 -5.80
N GLY A 85 -2.53 -7.16 -6.88
CA GLY A 85 -2.19 -7.82 -8.14
C GLY A 85 -0.89 -8.64 -8.13
N THR A 86 -0.01 -8.48 -7.12
CA THR A 86 1.33 -9.12 -7.11
C THR A 86 1.40 -10.42 -6.31
N GLY A 87 0.49 -10.64 -5.35
CA GLY A 87 0.23 -11.93 -4.70
C GLY A 87 1.36 -12.60 -3.87
N LYS A 88 2.50 -11.93 -3.62
CA LYS A 88 3.69 -12.61 -3.05
C LYS A 88 3.81 -12.58 -1.52
N ASP A 89 3.21 -11.61 -0.84
CA ASP A 89 3.34 -11.40 0.61
C ASP A 89 1.96 -11.36 1.27
N SER A 90 1.59 -12.42 1.98
CA SER A 90 0.26 -12.54 2.61
C SER A 90 0.03 -11.48 3.69
N VAL A 91 1.08 -11.06 4.41
CA VAL A 91 0.94 -10.05 5.47
C VAL A 91 0.65 -8.70 4.84
N ARG A 92 1.47 -8.29 3.87
CA ARG A 92 1.29 -7.03 3.15
C ARG A 92 0.00 -7.01 2.34
N LEU A 93 -0.39 -8.14 1.76
CA LEU A 93 -1.65 -8.30 1.03
C LEU A 93 -2.85 -8.11 1.96
N SER A 94 -2.82 -8.70 3.15
CA SER A 94 -3.84 -8.47 4.17
C SER A 94 -3.93 -6.99 4.54
N SER A 95 -2.80 -6.33 4.82
CA SER A 95 -2.78 -4.91 5.19
C SER A 95 -3.26 -4.00 4.05
N ALA A 96 -2.90 -4.30 2.80
CA ALA A 96 -3.35 -3.54 1.63
C ALA A 96 -4.87 -3.66 1.43
N TRP A 97 -5.43 -4.87 1.58
CA TRP A 97 -6.87 -5.06 1.55
C TRP A 97 -7.59 -4.37 2.71
N HIS A 98 -7.01 -4.40 3.91
CA HIS A 98 -7.55 -3.68 5.07
C HIS A 98 -7.63 -2.18 4.79
N ASN A 99 -6.54 -1.57 4.33
CA ASN A 99 -6.50 -0.14 4.02
C ASN A 99 -7.37 0.24 2.81
N THR A 100 -7.53 -0.66 1.84
CA THR A 100 -8.51 -0.51 0.76
C THR A 100 -9.93 -0.43 1.32
N GLY A 101 -10.26 -1.27 2.30
CA GLY A 101 -11.53 -1.20 3.03
C GLY A 101 -11.70 0.12 3.77
N ASN A 102 -10.66 0.60 4.47
CA ASN A 102 -10.69 1.90 5.16
C ASN A 102 -10.91 3.05 4.17
N ALA A 103 -10.25 3.03 3.01
CA ALA A 103 -10.43 4.03 1.97
C ALA A 103 -11.85 4.02 1.39
N TYR A 104 -12.44 2.85 1.14
CA TYR A 104 -13.84 2.74 0.74
C TYR A 104 -14.81 3.20 1.82
N MET A 105 -14.52 2.95 3.11
CA MET A 105 -15.30 3.48 4.23
C MET A 105 -15.30 5.01 4.24
N GLN A 106 -14.14 5.63 4.05
CA GLN A 106 -14.02 7.09 3.96
C GLN A 106 -14.76 7.66 2.74
N ALA A 107 -14.73 6.94 1.62
CA ALA A 107 -15.51 7.28 0.42
C ALA A 107 -17.01 6.93 0.51
N GLN A 108 -17.48 6.41 1.65
CA GLN A 108 -18.84 5.95 1.90
C GLN A 108 -19.36 4.87 0.93
N ASP A 109 -18.47 4.16 0.25
CA ASP A 109 -18.78 2.98 -0.57
C ASP A 109 -18.71 1.73 0.32
N PHE A 110 -19.69 1.62 1.23
CA PHE A 110 -19.70 0.58 2.26
C PHE A 110 -19.75 -0.84 1.68
N GLY A 111 -20.36 -1.03 0.50
CA GLY A 111 -20.37 -2.30 -0.20
C GLY A 111 -18.97 -2.78 -0.57
N LYS A 112 -18.16 -1.91 -1.20
CA LYS A 112 -16.77 -2.27 -1.54
C LYS A 112 -15.87 -2.36 -0.33
N ALA A 113 -16.11 -1.57 0.72
CA ALA A 113 -15.41 -1.71 1.98
C ALA A 113 -15.57 -3.12 2.58
N ILE A 114 -16.80 -3.65 2.59
CA ILE A 114 -17.10 -5.01 3.06
C ILE A 114 -16.28 -6.06 2.29
N GLU A 115 -16.26 -5.97 0.95
CA GLU A 115 -15.51 -6.93 0.13
C GLU A 115 -14.00 -6.84 0.37
N ALA A 116 -13.45 -5.63 0.48
CA ALA A 116 -12.04 -5.44 0.78
C ALA A 116 -11.65 -6.01 2.16
N TYR A 117 -12.45 -5.79 3.21
CA TYR A 117 -12.17 -6.37 4.53
C TYR A 117 -12.28 -7.90 4.53
N LYS A 118 -13.22 -8.48 3.77
CA LYS A 118 -13.27 -9.94 3.60
C LYS A 118 -11.99 -10.46 2.96
N GLN A 119 -11.49 -9.80 1.90
CA GLN A 119 -10.22 -10.18 1.28
C GLN A 119 -9.05 -10.08 2.26
N ALA A 120 -8.99 -9.04 3.10
CA ALA A 120 -7.99 -8.94 4.15
C ALA A 120 -8.04 -10.14 5.11
N LEU A 121 -9.23 -10.53 5.57
CA LEU A 121 -9.42 -11.65 6.49
C LEU A 121 -9.13 -13.03 5.87
N ILE A 122 -9.16 -13.17 4.54
CA ILE A 122 -8.68 -14.39 3.86
C ILE A 122 -7.17 -14.56 4.09
N HIS A 123 -6.41 -13.46 4.09
CA HIS A 123 -4.96 -13.48 4.26
C HIS A 123 -4.49 -13.37 5.71
N ASN A 124 -5.28 -12.74 6.58
CA ASN A 124 -5.07 -12.72 8.02
C ASN A 124 -6.41 -12.84 8.76
N TYR A 125 -6.90 -14.06 8.91
CA TYR A 125 -8.16 -14.32 9.58
C TYR A 125 -8.19 -13.96 11.07
N LYS A 126 -7.05 -13.59 11.69
CA LYS A 126 -6.95 -13.21 13.10
C LYS A 126 -6.94 -11.71 13.35
N ASP A 127 -6.99 -10.88 12.31
CA ASP A 127 -7.02 -9.43 12.47
C ASP A 127 -8.35 -8.93 13.09
N ASP A 128 -8.30 -8.61 14.39
CA ASP A 128 -9.43 -8.09 15.16
C ASP A 128 -9.90 -6.72 14.65
N GLN A 129 -8.97 -5.85 14.24
CA GLN A 129 -9.31 -4.52 13.72
C GLN A 129 -10.07 -4.64 12.40
N THR A 130 -9.62 -5.52 11.50
CA THR A 130 -10.34 -5.79 10.25
C THR A 130 -11.72 -6.37 10.50
N ARG A 131 -11.87 -7.32 11.45
CA ARG A 131 -13.21 -7.86 11.81
C ARG A 131 -14.13 -6.78 12.33
N TYR A 132 -13.63 -5.91 13.21
CA TYR A 132 -14.39 -4.80 13.74
C TYR A 132 -14.83 -3.85 12.61
N ASN A 133 -13.91 -3.45 11.74
CA ASN A 133 -14.21 -2.55 10.63
C ASN A 133 -15.20 -3.17 9.62
N LEU A 134 -15.13 -4.48 9.38
CA LEU A 134 -16.12 -5.21 8.58
C LEU A 134 -17.52 -5.11 9.19
N ALA A 135 -17.66 -5.32 10.50
CA ALA A 135 -18.95 -5.21 11.18
C ALA A 135 -19.50 -3.77 11.12
N VAL A 136 -18.63 -2.77 11.29
CA VAL A 136 -19.00 -1.35 11.13
C VAL A 136 -19.47 -1.06 9.70
N ALA A 137 -18.76 -1.55 8.68
CA ALA A 137 -19.14 -1.38 7.28
C ALA A 137 -20.52 -1.99 6.97
N GLN A 138 -20.80 -3.19 7.49
CA GLN A 138 -22.11 -3.84 7.36
C GLN A 138 -23.24 -3.03 8.01
N ALA A 139 -23.00 -2.49 9.21
CA ALA A 139 -23.97 -1.65 9.91
C ALA A 139 -24.25 -0.34 9.14
N MET A 140 -23.21 0.29 8.60
CA MET A 140 -23.33 1.50 7.80
C MET A 140 -24.10 1.27 6.50
N LEU A 141 -23.83 0.16 5.78
CA LEU A 141 -24.58 -0.20 4.58
C LEU A 141 -26.07 -0.41 4.87
N LYS A 142 -26.39 -1.15 5.95
CA LYS A 142 -27.78 -1.36 6.36
C LYS A 142 -28.48 -0.05 6.68
N LYS A 143 -27.81 0.86 7.39
CA LYS A 143 -28.35 2.19 7.70
C LYS A 143 -28.59 3.01 6.43
N GLN A 144 -27.66 2.98 5.47
CA GLN A 144 -27.79 3.68 4.19
C GLN A 144 -29.00 3.17 3.39
N GLN A 145 -29.22 1.85 3.38
CA GLN A 145 -30.37 1.23 2.71
C GLN A 145 -31.72 1.55 3.38
N GLN A 146 -31.74 1.86 4.68
CA GLN A 146 -32.95 2.25 5.39
C GLN A 146 -33.32 3.73 5.21
N GLN A 147 -32.38 4.54 4.71
CA GLN A 147 -32.55 5.98 4.49
C GLN A 147 -32.87 6.32 3.04
N GLN A 148 -32.88 5.32 2.15
CA GLN A 148 -33.26 5.39 0.74
C GLN A 148 -34.65 4.80 0.56
#